data_AF-A0A2N2AVP8-F1
#
_entry.id   AF-A0A2N2AVP8-F1
#
_cell.length_a   1.000
_cell.length_b   1.000
_cell.length_c   1.000
_cell.angle_alpha   90.00
_cell.angle_beta   90.00
_cell.angle_gamma   90.00
#
_symmetry.space_group_name_H-M   'P 1'
#
loop_
_entity.id
_entity.type
_entity.pdbx_description
1 polymer ?
#
loop_
_entity_poly.entity_id
_entity_poly.type
_entity_poly.pdbx_seq_one_letter_code
_entity_poly.pdbx_strand_id
1 'polypeptide(L)' 'MKKFAPIIIVLIISNLLLLYLCSVIVLAIIGHNTILSIILGFVAICIISVIVAFIVTLRTRLKEIDKEDEEDDLSKY' A
#
# COMPACT_ATOMS: atom_id res chain seq x y z
N MET A 1 17.74 -12.23 -2.81
CA MET A 1 17.58 -10.96 -2.05
C MET A 1 16.70 -9.91 -2.75
N LYS A 2 16.43 -10.03 -4.06
CA LYS A 2 15.66 -9.05 -4.86
C LYS A 2 14.23 -8.76 -4.35
N LYS A 3 13.64 -9.70 -3.59
CA LYS A 3 12.26 -9.64 -3.06
C LYS A 3 12.10 -8.71 -1.85
N PHE A 4 13.17 -8.40 -1.13
CA PHE A 4 13.10 -7.61 0.11
C PHE A 4 12.83 -6.12 -0.15
N ALA A 5 13.43 -5.54 -1.18
CA ALA A 5 13.25 -4.13 -1.53
C ALA A 5 11.78 -3.73 -1.78
N PRO A 6 11.02 -4.43 -2.66
CA PRO A 6 9.62 -4.06 -2.89
C PRO A 6 8.75 -4.25 -1.64
N ILE A 7 9.01 -5.27 -0.81
CA ILE A 7 8.26 -5.51 0.43
C ILE A 7 8.47 -4.37 1.42
N ILE A 8 9.73 -3.96 1.63
CA ILE A 8 10.06 -2.88 2.57
C ILE A 8 9.43 -1.56 2.11
N ILE A 9 9.50 -1.24 0.81
CA ILE A 9 8.92 -0.01 0.26
C ILE A 9 7.40 0.03 0.48
N VAL A 10 6.69 -1.06 0.16
CA VAL A 10 5.24 -1.13 0.35
C VAL A 10 4.87 -1.04 1.84
N LEU A 11 5.66 -1.63 2.73
CA LEU A 11 5.43 -1.58 4.17
C LEU A 11 5.60 -0.16 4.73
N ILE A 12 6.63 0.57 4.27
CA ILE A 12 6.87 1.98 4.65
C ILE A 12 5.73 2.87 4.14
N ILE A 13 5.38 2.77 2.85
CA ILE A 13 4.34 3.60 2.24
C ILE A 13 2.97 3.32 2.87
N SER A 14 2.64 2.05 3.12
CA SER A 14 1.37 1.69 3.76
C SER A 14 1.28 2.22 5.19
N ASN A 15 2.37 2.16 5.96
CA ASN A 15 2.41 2.75 7.31
C ASN A 15 2.24 4.28 7.27
N LEU A 16 2.87 4.94 6.30
CA LEU A 16 2.73 6.39 6.13
C LEU A 16 1.29 6.78 5.77
N LEU A 17 0.64 6.06 4.86
CA LEU A 17 -0.77 6.28 4.54
C LEU A 17 -1.68 6.01 5.74
N LEU A 18 -1.37 5.00 6.55
CA LEU A 18 -2.15 4.67 7.75
C LEU A 18 -2.02 5.77 8.82
N LEU A 19 -0.82 6.29 9.04
CA LEU A 19 -0.59 7.42 9.94
C LEU A 19 -1.33 8.67 9.46
N TYR A 20 -1.32 8.94 8.16
CA TYR A 20 -2.07 10.04 7.56
C TYR A 20 -3.59 9.85 7.73
N LEU A 21 -4.10 8.64 7.52
CA LEU A 21 -5.49 8.31 7.77
C LEU A 21 -5.89 8.60 9.23
N CYS A 22 -5.02 8.19 10.16
CA CYS A 22 -5.26 8.37 11.60
C CYS A 22 -5.28 9.86 11.99
N SER A 23 -4.35 10.66 11.47
CA SER A 23 -4.33 12.11 11.73
C SER A 23 -5.57 12.82 11.16
N VAL A 24 -6.01 12.40 9.98
CA VAL A 24 -7.24 12.89 9.33
C VAL A 24 -8.48 12.56 10.17
N ILE A 25 -8.58 11.35 10.71
CA ILE A 25 -9.68 10.93 11.59
C ILE A 25 -9.70 11.77 12.87
N VAL A 26 -8.53 11.98 13.50
CA VAL A 26 -8.42 12.81 14.70
C VAL A 26 -8.86 14.25 14.42
N LEU A 27 -8.46 14.82 13.28
CA LEU A 27 -8.87 16.16 12.87
C LEU A 27 -10.39 16.24 12.62
N ALA A 28 -11.00 15.20 12.04
CA ALA A 28 -12.44 15.12 11.83
C ALA A 28 -13.21 15.12 13.16
N ILE A 29 -12.74 14.34 14.15
CA ILE A 29 -13.35 14.24 15.48
C ILE A 29 -13.27 15.58 16.22
N ILE A 30 -12.11 16.24 16.20
CA ILE A 30 -11.90 17.53 16.89
C ILE A 30 -12.69 18.65 16.22
N GLY A 31 -12.75 18.65 14.88
CA GLY A 31 -13.35 19.74 14.10
C GLY A 31 -14.88 19.87 14.24
N HIS A 32 -15.56 18.85 14.78
CA HIS A 32 -17.02 18.83 15.01
C HIS A 32 -17.87 19.27 13.80
N ASN A 33 -17.33 19.14 12.59
CA ASN A 33 -17.96 19.57 11.35
C ASN A 33 -18.35 18.33 10.53
N THR A 34 -19.66 18.15 10.35
CA THR A 34 -20.25 17.01 9.64
C THR A 34 -19.92 16.99 8.15
N ILE A 35 -19.84 18.15 7.50
CA ILE A 35 -19.47 18.22 6.07
C ILE A 35 -18.01 17.82 5.88
N LEU A 36 -17.11 18.34 6.73
CA LEU A 36 -15.70 17.96 6.72
C LEU A 36 -15.52 16.45 6.94
N SER A 37 -16.29 15.88 7.87
CA SER A 37 -16.23 14.44 8.19
C SER A 37 -16.63 13.55 7.03
N ILE A 38 -17.64 13.94 6.23
CA ILE A 38 -18.06 13.19 5.03
C ILE A 38 -16.95 13.21 3.97
N ILE A 39 -16.35 14.37 3.73
CA ILE A 39 -15.24 14.52 2.76
C ILE A 39 -14.05 13.66 3.20
N LEU A 40 -13.68 13.72 4.49
CA LEU A 40 -12.59 12.93 5.05
C LEU A 40 -12.89 11.43 5.01
N GLY A 41 -14.14 11.01 5.19
CA GLY A 41 -14.57 9.63 4.99
C GLY A 41 -14.36 9.14 3.56
N PHE A 42 -14.62 9.99 2.55
CA PHE A 42 -14.34 9.64 1.15
C PHE A 42 -12.84 9.53 0.88
N VAL A 43 -12.04 10.45 1.44
CA VAL A 43 -10.56 10.38 1.38
C VAL A 43 -10.05 9.08 2.01
N ALA A 44 -10.66 8.65 3.12
CA ALA A 44 -10.30 7.39 3.78
C ALA A 44 -10.52 6.17 2.90
N ILE A 45 -11.65 6.11 2.18
CA ILE A 45 -11.94 5.03 1.22
C ILE A 45 -10.90 5.02 0.09
N CYS A 46 -10.51 6.18 -0.44
CA CYS A 46 -9.47 6.30 -1.46
C CYS A 46 -8.10 5.83 -0.95
N ILE A 47 -7.74 6.14 0.30
CA ILE A 47 -6.49 5.67 0.90
C ILE A 47 -6.49 4.14 1.00
N ILE A 48 -7.60 3.54 1.44
CA ILE A 48 -7.72 2.09 1.54
C ILE A 48 -7.60 1.44 0.15
N SER A 49 -8.21 2.01 -0.89
CA SER A 49 -8.11 1.45 -2.24
C SER A 49 -6.67 1.50 -2.78
N VAL A 50 -5.92 2.57 -2.48
CA VAL A 50 -4.49 2.68 -2.83
C VAL A 50 -3.65 1.62 -2.09
N ILE A 51 -3.93 1.36 -0.80
CA ILE A 51 -3.24 0.29 -0.06
C ILE A 51 -3.49 -1.08 -0.70
N VAL A 52 -4.73 -1.37 -1.09
CA VAL A 52 -5.08 -2.61 -1.80
C VAL A 52 -4.34 -2.70 -3.13
N ALA A 53 -4.29 -1.60 -3.90
CA ALA A 53 -3.54 -1.56 -5.15
C ALA A 53 -2.05 -1.86 -4.94
N PHE A 54 -1.42 -1.30 -3.89
CA PHE A 54 -0.03 -1.62 -3.57
C PHE A 54 0.20 -3.09 -3.23
N ILE A 55 -0.71 -3.73 -2.49
CA ILE A 55 -0.61 -5.16 -2.18
C ILE A 55 -0.70 -5.99 -3.47
N VAL A 56 -1.61 -5.64 -4.38
CA VAL A 56 -1.75 -6.33 -5.67
C VAL A 56 -0.49 -6.15 -6.52
N THR A 57 0.01 -4.93 -6.65
CA THR A 57 1.25 -4.64 -7.39
C THR A 57 2.44 -5.38 -6.78
N LEU A 58 2.56 -5.42 -5.45
CA LEU A 58 3.60 -6.18 -4.77
C LEU A 58 3.53 -7.67 -5.13
N ARG A 59 2.35 -8.28 -5.09
CA ARG A 59 2.17 -9.69 -5.47
C ARG A 59 2.58 -9.95 -6.92
N THR A 60 2.23 -9.06 -7.84
CA THR A 60 2.66 -9.17 -9.25
C THR A 60 4.17 -9.09 -9.38
N ARG A 61 4.81 -8.11 -8.72
CA ARG A 61 6.28 -7.97 -8.74
C ARG A 61 7.00 -9.15 -8.12
N LEU A 62 6.48 -9.70 -7.01
CA LEU A 62 7.07 -10.90 -6.40
C LEU A 62 6.96 -12.11 -7.34
N LYS A 63 5.81 -12.28 -8.02
CA LYS A 63 5.64 -13.34 -9.03
C LYS A 63 6.56 -13.16 -10.24
N GLU A 64 6.82 -11.94 -10.68
CA GLU A 64 7.79 -11.65 -11.75
C GLU A 64 9.20 -12.07 -11.33
N ILE A 65 9.62 -11.72 -10.12
CA ILE A 65 10.93 -12.11 -9.58
C ILE A 65 11.03 -13.64 -9.42
N ASP A 66 9.96 -14.30 -8.96
CA ASP A 66 9.91 -15.77 -8.85
C ASP A 66 10.11 -16.44 -10.22
N LYS A 67 9.47 -15.91 -11.27
CA LYS A 67 9.61 -16.45 -12.65
C LYS A 67 11.01 -16.22 -13.23
N GLU A 68 11.58 -15.03 -13.01
CA GLU A 68 12.96 -14.75 -13.44
C GLU A 68 13.96 -15.70 -12.76
N ASP A 69 13.78 -15.98 -11.46
CA ASP A 69 14.63 -16.92 -10.73
C ASP A 69 14.47 -18.37 -11.26
N GLU A 70 13.27 -18.80 -11.68
CA GLU A 70 13.01 -20.13 -12.27
C GLU A 70 13.56 -20.29 -13.70
N GLU A 71 13.41 -19.29 -14.57
CA GLU A 71 13.95 -19.33 -15.94
C GLU A 71 15.48 -19.35 -15.97
N ASP A 72 16.14 -18.61 -15.06
CA ASP A 72 17.61 -18.59 -14.98
C ASP A 72 18.17 -19.96 -14.57
N ASP A 73 17.47 -20.68 -13.67
CA ASP A 73 17.82 -22.05 -13.26
C ASP A 73 17.56 -23.10 -14.35
N LEU A 74 16.48 -22.94 -15.15
CA LEU A 74 16.17 -23.83 -16.28
C LEU A 74 17.09 -23.60 -17.49
N SER A 75 17.55 -22.37 -17.73
CA SER A 75 18.48 -22.05 -18.83
C SER A 75 19.89 -22.64 -18.64
N LYS A 76 20.16 -23.14 -17.44
CA LYS A 76 21.45 -23.71 -17.03
C LYS A 76 21.63 -25.18 -17.41
N TYR A 77 20.60 -25.81 -17.96
CA TYR A 77 20.57 -27.19 -18.48
C TYR A 77 20.25 -27.20 -19.97
#